data_AF-A0A0R0M0W4-F1
#
_entry.id   AF-A0A0R0M0W4-F1
#
_cell.length_a   1.000
_cell.length_b   1.000
_cell.length_c   1.000
_cell.angle_alpha   90.00
_cell.angle_beta   90.00
_cell.angle_gamma   90.00
#
_symmetry.space_group_name_H-M   'P 1'
#
loop_
_entity.id
_entity.type
_entity.pdbx_description
1 polymer ?
#
loop_
_entity_poly.entity_id
_entity_poly.type
_entity_poly.pdbx_seq_one_letter_code
_entity_poly.pdbx_strand_id
1 'polypeptide(L)'
;KEFKDFCRKQGIRLTNTSPYNPTANGIVERMNKAIAHVVRINKTETIQAVCRTAEIYHNHTVHNSLKTMPYALAFNEILIDPRKPKVDLLDQAMQSQKESKMKNQQKMNQTRTDHLFQKGDRVYVCSPRNTKLSQRFDEPYTVMEVSHSKNRLKLKSDTGEFYTNIKNIRLEGGSMSRTAASPDTLIPTISADDFSVIQKNRINFTLRLYEKFFTVFGEGRIVRRTISSLGKNP
;
A
#
# COMPACT_ATOMS: atom_id res chain seq x y z
N LYS A 1 -9.01 -8.87 -20.02
CA LYS A 1 -10.19 -9.39 -19.28
C LYS A 1 -9.81 -10.64 -18.49
N GLU A 2 -9.03 -11.53 -19.11
CA GLU A 2 -8.44 -12.75 -18.52
C GLU A 2 -7.92 -12.63 -17.07
N PHE A 3 -7.08 -11.64 -16.75
CA PHE A 3 -6.55 -11.49 -15.38
C PHE A 3 -7.64 -11.21 -14.33
N LYS A 4 -8.67 -10.42 -14.68
CA LYS A 4 -9.79 -10.15 -13.76
C LYS A 4 -10.60 -11.42 -13.50
N ASP A 5 -10.77 -12.24 -14.52
CA ASP A 5 -11.49 -13.52 -14.41
C ASP A 5 -10.70 -14.53 -13.59
N PHE A 6 -9.37 -14.58 -13.77
CA PHE A 6 -8.48 -15.36 -12.92
C PHE A 6 -8.59 -14.95 -11.44
N CYS A 7 -8.48 -13.66 -11.13
CA CYS A 7 -8.62 -13.17 -9.76
C CYS A 7 -9.99 -13.52 -9.16
N ARG A 8 -11.08 -13.40 -9.94
CA ARG A 8 -12.43 -13.75 -9.49
C ARG A 8 -12.54 -15.25 -9.18
N LYS A 9 -12.03 -16.12 -10.05
CA LYS A 9 -12.01 -17.58 -9.85
C LYS A 9 -11.22 -17.98 -8.60
N GLN A 10 -10.14 -17.27 -8.30
CA GLN A 10 -9.29 -17.53 -7.13
C GLN A 10 -9.77 -16.82 -5.84
N GLY A 11 -10.87 -16.06 -5.89
CA GLY A 11 -11.36 -15.30 -4.74
C GLY A 11 -10.47 -14.11 -4.34
N ILE A 12 -9.65 -13.61 -5.26
CA ILE A 12 -8.73 -12.48 -5.04
C ILE A 12 -9.45 -11.17 -5.41
N ARG A 13 -9.51 -10.24 -4.45
CA ARG A 13 -10.04 -8.89 -4.68
C ARG A 13 -8.98 -7.99 -5.32
N LEU A 14 -9.18 -7.66 -6.59
CA LEU A 14 -8.32 -6.72 -7.31
C LEU A 14 -8.56 -5.29 -6.80
N THR A 15 -7.49 -4.59 -6.41
CA THR A 15 -7.54 -3.18 -5.99
C THR A 15 -6.60 -2.37 -6.86
N ASN A 16 -7.09 -1.28 -7.43
CA ASN A 16 -6.31 -0.41 -8.31
C ASN A 16 -5.98 0.92 -7.60
N THR A 17 -4.78 1.43 -7.85
CA THR A 17 -4.39 2.77 -7.44
C THR A 17 -4.96 3.82 -8.40
N SER A 18 -4.98 5.09 -7.97
CA SER A 18 -5.32 6.18 -8.87
C SER A 18 -4.32 6.25 -10.03
N PRO A 19 -4.76 6.58 -11.25
CA PRO A 19 -3.88 6.76 -12.39
C PRO A 19 -2.70 7.68 -12.07
N TYR A 20 -1.53 7.33 -12.60
CA TYR A 20 -0.30 8.13 -12.51
C TYR A 20 0.07 8.56 -11.07
N ASN A 21 -0.13 7.66 -10.11
CA ASN A 21 0.23 7.87 -8.71
C ASN A 21 1.11 6.73 -8.19
N PRO A 22 2.41 6.70 -8.55
CA PRO A 22 3.34 5.68 -8.07
C PRO A 22 3.49 5.70 -6.54
N THR A 23 3.24 6.84 -5.89
CA THR A 23 3.35 6.93 -4.42
C THR A 23 2.35 6.03 -3.69
N ALA A 24 1.22 5.69 -4.32
CA ALA A 24 0.26 4.73 -3.78
C ALA A 24 0.83 3.29 -3.72
N ASN A 25 1.77 2.95 -4.61
CA ASN A 25 2.47 1.66 -4.64
C ASN A 25 3.87 1.75 -3.99
N GLY A 26 4.10 2.75 -3.14
CA GLY A 26 5.44 3.09 -2.65
C GLY A 26 6.21 1.97 -1.93
N ILE A 27 5.53 0.94 -1.40
CA ILE A 27 6.19 -0.25 -0.83
C ILE A 27 6.87 -1.07 -1.93
N VAL A 28 6.14 -1.39 -3.00
CA VAL A 28 6.66 -2.14 -4.14
C VAL A 28 7.74 -1.33 -4.86
N GLU A 29 7.54 -0.01 -5.03
CA GLU A 29 8.57 0.84 -5.64
C GLU A 29 9.89 0.86 -4.85
N ARG A 30 9.82 0.86 -3.51
CA ARG A 30 11.02 0.74 -2.67
C ARG A 30 11.68 -0.63 -2.81
N MET A 31 10.90 -1.70 -2.92
CA MET A 31 11.42 -3.05 -3.18
C MET A 31 12.12 -3.12 -4.54
N ASN A 32 11.52 -2.55 -5.59
CA ASN A 32 12.11 -2.47 -6.92
C ASN A 32 13.47 -1.75 -6.89
N LYS A 33 13.58 -0.66 -6.11
CA LYS A 33 14.86 0.03 -5.90
C LYS A 33 15.91 -0.90 -5.27
N ALA A 34 15.55 -1.66 -4.24
CA ALA A 34 16.47 -2.61 -3.60
C ALA A 34 16.95 -3.70 -4.57
N ILE A 35 16.03 -4.29 -5.35
CA ILE A 35 16.35 -5.28 -6.38
C ILE A 35 17.29 -4.67 -7.44
N ALA A 36 17.00 -3.47 -7.91
CA ALA A 36 17.85 -2.77 -8.88
C ALA A 36 19.27 -2.51 -8.34
N HIS A 37 19.43 -2.26 -7.04
CA HIS A 37 20.75 -2.16 -6.42
C HIS A 37 21.52 -3.49 -6.47
N VAL A 38 20.88 -4.61 -6.14
CA VAL A 38 21.50 -5.94 -6.22
C VAL A 38 21.91 -6.28 -7.64
N VAL A 39 21.08 -5.96 -8.62
CA VAL A 39 21.39 -6.16 -10.05
C VAL A 39 22.58 -5.30 -10.50
N ARG A 40 22.68 -4.05 -10.04
CA ARG A 40 23.80 -3.16 -10.38
C ARG A 40 25.14 -3.60 -9.82
N ILE A 41 25.13 -4.30 -8.68
CA ILE A 41 26.34 -4.83 -8.03
C ILE A 41 26.78 -6.11 -8.75
N ASN A 42 25.85 -7.02 -9.03
CA ASN A 42 26.14 -8.34 -9.59
C ASN A 42 26.05 -8.37 -11.12
N LYS A 43 26.90 -7.59 -11.81
CA LYS A 43 26.85 -7.45 -13.28
C LYS A 43 27.35 -8.68 -14.04
N THR A 44 28.17 -9.51 -13.42
CA THR A 44 28.83 -10.68 -14.04
C THR A 44 28.00 -11.96 -13.93
N GLU A 45 27.00 -11.97 -13.05
CA GLU A 45 26.20 -13.14 -12.73
C GLU A 45 25.02 -13.32 -13.68
N THR A 46 24.48 -14.54 -13.74
CA THR A 46 23.23 -14.79 -14.47
C THR A 46 22.05 -14.10 -13.80
N ILE A 47 21.06 -13.65 -14.59
CA ILE A 47 19.86 -12.97 -14.06
C ILE A 47 19.16 -13.83 -12.99
N GLN A 48 19.10 -15.15 -13.18
CA GLN A 48 18.50 -16.08 -12.22
C GLN A 48 19.23 -16.08 -10.87
N ALA A 49 20.56 -16.12 -10.89
CA ALA A 49 21.38 -16.04 -9.68
C ALA A 49 21.21 -14.70 -8.96
N VAL A 50 21.14 -13.61 -9.72
CA VAL A 50 20.89 -12.25 -9.19
C VAL A 50 19.49 -12.14 -8.57
N CYS A 51 18.46 -12.69 -9.22
CA CYS A 51 17.11 -12.73 -8.68
C CYS A 51 17.05 -13.51 -7.36
N ARG A 52 17.68 -14.69 -7.30
CA ARG A 52 17.74 -15.50 -6.07
C ARG A 52 18.48 -14.77 -4.96
N THR A 53 19.58 -14.13 -5.31
CA THR A 53 20.36 -13.29 -4.40
C THR A 53 19.48 -12.15 -3.85
N ALA A 54 18.80 -11.40 -4.72
CA ALA A 54 17.92 -10.31 -4.31
C ALA A 54 16.77 -10.77 -3.39
N GLU A 55 16.19 -11.94 -3.65
CA GLU A 55 15.17 -12.55 -2.79
C GLU A 55 15.71 -12.85 -1.39
N ILE A 56 16.87 -13.53 -1.31
CA ILE A 56 17.50 -13.88 -0.04
C ILE A 56 17.84 -12.61 0.75
N TYR A 57 18.50 -11.65 0.11
CA TYR A 57 18.85 -10.39 0.76
C TYR A 57 17.61 -9.65 1.25
N HIS A 58 16.54 -9.55 0.45
CA HIS A 58 15.35 -8.81 0.87
C HIS A 58 14.66 -9.47 2.07
N ASN A 59 14.52 -10.80 2.05
CA ASN A 59 13.77 -11.58 3.03
C ASN A 59 14.54 -11.79 4.35
N HIS A 60 15.86 -11.91 4.30
CA HIS A 60 16.71 -12.23 5.46
C HIS A 60 17.53 -11.05 5.99
N THR A 61 17.40 -9.84 5.41
CA THR A 61 17.97 -8.63 6.00
C THR A 61 17.01 -8.04 7.04
N VAL A 62 17.54 -7.54 8.15
CA VAL A 62 16.74 -6.80 9.14
C VAL A 62 16.37 -5.43 8.57
N HIS A 63 15.08 -5.09 8.55
CA HIS A 63 14.60 -3.80 8.06
C HIS A 63 14.42 -2.82 9.21
N ASN A 64 14.93 -1.59 9.08
CA ASN A 64 14.89 -0.57 10.14
C ASN A 64 13.48 -0.23 10.65
N SER A 65 12.46 -0.31 9.78
CA SER A 65 11.06 -0.04 10.14
C SER A 65 10.37 -1.22 10.83
N LEU A 66 10.87 -2.44 10.62
CA LEU A 66 10.33 -3.66 11.22
C LEU A 66 11.08 -4.03 12.50
N LYS A 67 12.34 -3.60 12.63
CA LYS A 67 13.33 -4.08 13.63
C LYS A 67 13.60 -5.59 13.56
N THR A 68 13.08 -6.25 12.54
CA THR A 68 13.23 -7.68 12.28
C THR A 68 13.32 -7.96 10.77
N MET A 69 13.53 -9.22 10.41
CA MET A 69 13.57 -9.72 9.04
C MET A 69 12.14 -9.99 8.52
N PRO A 70 11.82 -9.66 7.25
CA PRO A 70 10.53 -10.03 6.66
C PRO A 70 10.21 -11.53 6.74
N TYR A 71 11.22 -12.39 6.55
CA TYR A 71 11.07 -13.84 6.66
C TYR A 71 10.62 -14.26 8.07
N ALA A 72 11.27 -13.71 9.10
CA ALA A 72 10.95 -14.02 10.48
C ALA A 72 9.53 -13.56 10.86
N LEU A 73 9.07 -12.44 10.29
CA LEU A 73 7.70 -11.97 10.50
C LEU A 73 6.65 -12.86 9.80
N ALA A 74 6.96 -13.38 8.62
CA ALA A 74 6.03 -14.20 7.84
C ALA A 74 5.89 -15.62 8.39
N PHE A 75 6.99 -16.24 8.83
CA PHE A 75 7.03 -17.64 9.25
C PHE A 75 7.18 -17.84 10.76
N ASN A 76 7.37 -16.76 11.52
CA ASN A 76 7.65 -16.79 12.96
C ASN A 76 8.88 -17.65 13.33
N GLU A 77 9.88 -17.67 12.46
CA GLU A 77 11.11 -18.48 12.57
C GLU A 77 12.34 -17.69 12.13
N ILE A 78 13.48 -17.92 12.78
CA ILE A 78 14.77 -17.32 12.44
C ILE A 78 15.71 -18.44 11.99
N LEU A 79 16.05 -18.48 10.69
CA LEU A 79 16.94 -19.52 10.13
C LEU A 79 18.32 -19.58 10.80
N ILE A 80 18.82 -18.42 11.25
CA ILE A 80 20.19 -18.29 11.76
C ILE A 80 20.32 -18.73 13.23
N ASP A 81 19.23 -18.67 14.01
CA ASP A 81 19.29 -18.98 15.44
C ASP A 81 18.09 -19.84 15.90
N PRO A 82 18.24 -21.17 15.94
CA PRO A 82 17.18 -22.08 16.38
C PRO A 82 16.91 -22.05 17.89
N ARG A 83 17.71 -21.31 18.68
CA ARG A 83 17.57 -21.24 20.14
C ARG A 83 16.79 -20.02 20.62
N LYS A 84 16.50 -19.05 19.75
CA LYS A 84 15.73 -17.88 20.15
C LYS A 84 14.29 -18.27 20.46
N PRO A 85 13.75 -17.90 21.64
CA PRO A 85 12.35 -18.11 21.93
C PRO A 85 11.50 -17.39 20.88
N LYS A 86 10.33 -17.97 20.56
CA LYS A 86 9.29 -17.30 19.77
C LYS A 86 8.78 -16.10 20.56
N VAL A 87 9.54 -15.00 20.56
CA VAL A 87 9.05 -13.70 21.03
C VAL A 87 7.94 -13.27 20.07
N ASP A 88 7.00 -12.44 20.55
CA ASP A 88 5.96 -11.90 19.69
C ASP A 88 6.56 -10.81 18.77
N LEU A 89 7.31 -11.25 17.75
CA LEU A 89 7.99 -10.40 16.78
C LEU A 89 6.99 -9.52 16.02
N LEU A 90 5.74 -10.00 15.90
CA LEU A 90 4.67 -9.30 15.21
C LEU A 90 4.29 -8.01 15.95
N ASP A 91 4.08 -8.08 17.26
CA ASP A 91 3.71 -6.91 18.07
C ASP A 91 4.78 -5.83 18.05
N GLN A 92 6.05 -6.22 18.20
CA GLN A 92 7.19 -5.30 18.11
C GLN A 92 7.29 -4.64 16.72
N ALA A 93 7.11 -5.42 15.66
CA ALA A 93 7.12 -4.91 14.30
C ALA A 93 5.94 -3.96 14.03
N MET A 94 4.74 -4.29 14.52
CA MET A 94 3.56 -3.44 14.40
C MET A 94 3.75 -2.11 15.13
N GLN A 95 4.28 -2.15 16.35
CA GLN A 95 4.55 -0.95 17.13
C GLN A 95 5.60 -0.07 16.45
N SER A 96 6.70 -0.66 15.98
CA SER A 96 7.76 0.09 15.27
C SER A 96 7.26 0.71 13.95
N GLN A 97 6.43 -0.02 13.20
CA GLN A 97 5.78 0.52 12.00
C GLN A 97 4.85 1.68 12.34
N LYS A 98 4.05 1.56 13.40
CA LYS A 98 3.13 2.60 13.85
C LYS A 98 3.90 3.88 14.21
N GLU A 99 4.95 3.77 15.02
CA GLU A 99 5.80 4.88 15.41
C GLU A 99 6.49 5.54 14.21
N SER A 100 7.09 4.73 13.34
CA SER A 100 7.72 5.21 12.11
C SER A 100 6.72 5.95 11.21
N LYS A 101 5.50 5.41 11.08
CA LYS A 101 4.41 6.03 10.31
C LYS A 101 3.97 7.35 10.93
N MET A 102 3.76 7.41 12.25
CA MET A 102 3.36 8.63 12.96
C MET A 102 4.42 9.73 12.81
N LYS A 103 5.70 9.39 13.04
CA LYS A 103 6.81 10.35 12.89
C LYS A 103 6.91 10.89 11.47
N ASN A 104 6.80 10.01 10.47
CA ASN A 104 6.81 10.42 9.06
C ASN A 104 5.59 11.29 8.71
N GLN A 105 4.42 10.96 9.23
CA GLN A 105 3.21 11.74 9.02
C GLN A 105 3.32 13.14 9.63
N GLN A 106 3.83 13.26 10.86
CA GLN A 106 4.09 14.56 11.50
C GLN A 106 5.05 15.40 10.67
N LYS A 107 6.18 14.83 10.25
CA LYS A 107 7.17 15.52 9.41
C LYS A 107 6.58 15.98 8.08
N MET A 108 5.74 15.15 7.45
CA MET A 108 5.08 15.51 6.19
C MET A 108 4.00 16.58 6.37
N ASN A 109 3.27 16.55 7.47
CA ASN A 109 2.21 17.51 7.75
C ASN A 109 2.77 18.91 8.03
N GLN A 110 3.96 19.02 8.62
CA GLN A 110 4.63 20.30 8.89
C GLN A 110 4.82 21.17 7.64
N THR A 111 5.04 20.56 6.47
CA THR A 111 5.27 21.28 5.20
C THR A 111 4.06 21.24 4.27
N ARG A 112 2.94 20.65 4.72
CA ARG A 112 1.78 20.42 3.86
C ARG A 112 0.96 21.70 3.73
N THR A 113 0.77 22.14 2.50
CA THR A 113 -0.26 23.12 2.17
C THR A 113 -1.61 22.42 2.04
N ASP A 114 -2.61 22.91 2.75
CA ASP A 114 -3.96 22.38 2.64
C ASP A 114 -4.71 23.00 1.45
N HIS A 115 -5.44 22.13 0.75
CA HIS A 115 -6.30 22.50 -0.36
C HIS A 115 -7.72 22.01 -0.05
N LEU A 116 -8.65 22.95 0.08
CA LEU A 116 -10.06 22.64 0.32
C LEU A 116 -10.79 22.62 -1.03
N PHE A 117 -11.05 21.41 -1.54
CA PHE A 117 -11.87 21.21 -2.73
C PHE A 117 -13.33 20.99 -2.32
N GLN A 118 -14.25 21.61 -3.06
CA GLN A 118 -15.69 21.44 -2.94
C GLN A 118 -16.26 20.85 -4.23
N LYS A 119 -17.47 20.29 -4.13
CA LYS A 119 -18.21 19.81 -5.31
C LYS A 119 -18.58 21.03 -6.17
N GLY A 120 -18.35 20.93 -7.47
CA GLY A 120 -18.59 22.00 -8.44
C GLY A 120 -17.36 22.85 -8.78
N ASP A 121 -16.25 22.71 -8.06
CA ASP A 121 -15.02 23.43 -8.38
C ASP A 121 -14.47 23.00 -9.75
N ARG A 122 -13.88 23.96 -10.47
CA ARG A 122 -13.17 23.71 -11.74
C ARG A 122 -11.68 23.51 -11.47
N VAL A 123 -11.14 22.43 -11.99
CA VAL A 123 -9.77 22.01 -11.73
C VAL A 123 -9.06 21.53 -12.98
N TYR A 124 -7.78 21.87 -13.09
CA TYR A 124 -6.86 21.40 -14.11
C TYR A 124 -6.14 20.13 -13.64
N VAL A 125 -6.03 19.14 -14.51
CA VAL A 125 -5.29 17.89 -14.24
C VAL A 125 -3.97 17.89 -14.98
N CYS A 126 -2.88 17.52 -14.30
CA CYS A 126 -1.57 17.35 -14.93
C CYS A 126 -1.62 16.24 -15.98
N SER A 127 -1.28 16.58 -17.22
CA SER A 127 -1.19 15.64 -18.33
C SER A 127 -0.02 14.68 -18.08
N PRO A 128 -0.24 13.35 -18.13
CA PRO A 128 0.80 12.36 -17.85
C PRO A 128 1.80 12.18 -19.00
N ARG A 129 1.43 12.59 -20.21
CA ARG A 129 2.22 12.45 -21.44
C ARG A 129 2.59 13.83 -21.96
N ASN A 130 3.39 14.56 -21.19
CA ASN A 130 3.88 15.86 -21.61
C ASN A 130 5.14 15.73 -22.49
N THR A 131 5.15 16.39 -23.63
CA THR A 131 6.35 16.68 -24.42
C THR A 131 6.88 18.07 -24.08
N LYS A 132 8.06 18.45 -24.59
CA LYS A 132 8.70 19.74 -24.26
C LYS A 132 7.81 20.96 -24.60
N LEU A 133 6.95 20.83 -25.61
CA LEU A 133 6.08 21.91 -26.10
C LEU A 133 4.59 21.68 -25.80
N SER A 134 4.20 20.53 -25.26
CA SER A 134 2.79 20.27 -24.94
C SER A 134 2.35 21.06 -23.72
N GLN A 135 1.06 21.41 -23.68
CA GLN A 135 0.44 21.94 -22.47
C GLN A 135 0.58 20.93 -21.32
N ARG A 136 1.00 21.42 -20.15
CA ARG A 136 1.25 20.59 -18.97
C ARG A 136 -0.03 20.14 -18.26
N PHE A 137 -1.09 20.92 -18.42
CA PHE A 137 -2.37 20.70 -17.80
C PHE A 137 -3.42 20.51 -18.90
N ASP A 138 -4.23 19.48 -18.74
CA ASP A 138 -5.39 19.25 -19.60
C ASP A 138 -6.49 20.28 -19.29
N GLU A 139 -7.58 20.23 -20.04
CA GLU A 139 -8.74 21.13 -19.92
C GLU A 139 -9.36 21.13 -18.50
N PRO A 140 -10.09 22.20 -18.13
CA PRO A 140 -10.68 22.29 -16.80
C PRO A 140 -11.81 21.27 -16.63
N TYR A 141 -11.70 20.44 -15.60
CA TYR A 141 -12.70 19.44 -15.22
C TYR A 141 -13.52 19.91 -14.02
N THR A 142 -14.76 19.46 -13.93
CA THR A 142 -15.62 19.73 -12.76
C THR A 142 -15.48 18.65 -11.71
N VAL A 143 -15.31 19.05 -10.44
CA VAL A 143 -15.27 18.14 -9.29
C VAL A 143 -16.69 17.67 -8.96
N MET A 144 -16.93 16.36 -9.09
CA MET A 144 -18.22 15.73 -8.75
C MET A 144 -18.27 15.28 -7.28
N GLU A 145 -17.17 14.67 -6.82
CA GLU A 145 -17.10 14.06 -5.50
C GLU A 145 -15.70 14.18 -4.91
N VAL A 146 -15.65 14.49 -3.62
CA VAL A 146 -14.42 14.44 -2.82
C VAL A 146 -14.48 13.15 -2.00
N SER A 147 -13.47 12.30 -2.12
CA SER A 147 -13.40 11.07 -1.34
C SER A 147 -13.37 11.37 0.17
N HIS A 148 -13.96 10.50 1.00
CA HIS A 148 -13.90 10.54 2.47
C HIS A 148 -12.48 10.76 3.03
N SER A 149 -11.48 10.17 2.37
CA SER A 149 -10.06 10.30 2.76
C SER A 149 -9.41 11.63 2.35
N LYS A 150 -10.17 12.52 1.69
CA LYS A 150 -9.75 13.82 1.13
C LYS A 150 -8.44 13.78 0.33
N ASN A 151 -8.11 12.63 -0.26
CA ASN A 151 -6.87 12.43 -1.04
C ASN A 151 -7.12 12.20 -2.53
N ARG A 152 -8.36 11.91 -2.91
CA ARG A 152 -8.79 11.60 -4.27
C ARG A 152 -10.06 12.37 -4.60
N LEU A 153 -10.14 12.86 -5.83
CA LEU A 153 -11.32 13.52 -6.39
C LEU A 153 -11.88 12.67 -7.52
N LYS A 154 -13.21 12.71 -7.68
CA LYS A 154 -13.91 12.20 -8.86
C LYS A 154 -14.22 13.39 -9.77
N LEU A 155 -13.71 13.34 -10.99
CA LEU A 155 -13.84 14.40 -11.98
C LEU A 155 -14.74 13.95 -13.12
N LYS A 156 -15.46 14.90 -13.71
CA LYS A 156 -16.25 14.70 -14.92
C LYS A 156 -15.53 15.33 -16.11
N SER A 157 -15.27 14.53 -17.13
CA SER A 157 -14.85 14.92 -18.48
C SER A 157 -16.01 14.67 -19.45
N ASP A 158 -15.93 15.26 -20.63
CA ASP A 158 -16.82 14.96 -21.76
C ASP A 158 -16.83 13.47 -22.12
N THR A 159 -15.68 12.80 -21.92
CA THR A 159 -15.51 11.37 -22.22
C THR A 159 -15.97 10.43 -21.10
N GLY A 160 -16.26 10.97 -19.92
CA GLY A 160 -16.74 10.20 -18.77
C GLY A 160 -16.14 10.62 -17.44
N GLU A 161 -16.29 9.76 -16.43
CA GLU A 161 -15.90 10.04 -15.06
C GLU A 161 -14.64 9.26 -14.65
N PHE A 162 -13.73 9.92 -13.94
CA PHE A 162 -12.51 9.27 -13.48
C PHE A 162 -12.03 9.81 -12.12
N TYR A 163 -11.25 8.98 -11.43
CA TYR A 163 -10.65 9.35 -10.14
C TYR A 163 -9.21 9.78 -10.30
N THR A 164 -8.83 10.89 -9.68
CA THR A 164 -7.46 11.41 -9.65
C THR A 164 -6.98 11.66 -8.22
N ASN A 165 -5.66 11.69 -8.04
CA ASN A 165 -5.07 12.11 -6.78
C ASN A 165 -4.91 13.63 -6.76
N ILE A 166 -5.12 14.25 -5.61
CA ILE A 166 -5.01 15.71 -5.41
C ILE A 166 -3.64 16.27 -5.83
N LYS A 167 -2.57 15.49 -5.71
CA LYS A 167 -1.22 15.91 -6.14
C LYS A 167 -1.14 16.26 -7.63
N ASN A 168 -2.02 15.70 -8.45
CA ASN A 168 -2.03 15.89 -9.89
C ASN A 168 -3.05 16.95 -10.33
N ILE A 169 -3.58 17.75 -9.40
CA ILE A 169 -4.69 18.68 -9.63
C ILE A 169 -4.29 20.10 -9.24
N ARG A 170 -4.78 21.08 -10.00
CA ARG A 170 -4.68 22.52 -9.70
C ARG A 170 -6.05 23.18 -9.81
N LEU A 171 -6.36 24.12 -8.91
CA LEU A 171 -7.60 24.90 -8.99
C LEU A 171 -7.52 25.93 -10.11
N GLU A 172 -8.63 26.15 -10.83
CA GLU A 172 -8.75 27.25 -11.78
C GLU A 172 -8.72 28.61 -11.07
N GLY A 173 -7.95 29.57 -11.59
CA GLY A 173 -7.81 30.92 -11.02
C GLY A 173 -6.70 31.11 -9.98
N GLY A 174 -5.86 30.11 -9.74
CA GLY A 174 -4.80 30.17 -8.73
C GLY A 174 -5.34 29.98 -7.31
N SER A 175 -4.45 29.78 -6.32
CA SER A 175 -4.83 29.46 -4.95
C SER A 175 -5.45 30.67 -4.24
N MET A 176 -6.73 30.96 -4.50
CA MET A 176 -7.58 31.52 -3.45
C MET A 176 -7.71 30.42 -2.40
N SER A 177 -6.80 30.39 -1.43
CA SER A 177 -7.04 29.67 -0.20
C SER A 177 -8.31 30.29 0.40
N ARG A 178 -9.46 29.65 0.19
CA ARG A 178 -10.61 29.90 1.06
C ARG A 178 -10.13 29.53 2.45
N THR A 179 -9.74 30.52 3.24
CA THR A 179 -9.40 30.33 4.65
C THR A 179 -10.57 29.59 5.26
N ALA A 180 -10.31 28.43 5.87
CA ALA A 180 -11.35 27.68 6.55
C ALA A 180 -12.05 28.65 7.52
N ALA A 181 -13.33 28.91 7.28
CA ALA A 181 -14.15 29.57 8.28
C ALA A 181 -14.11 28.73 9.57
N SER A 182 -14.08 29.45 10.69
CA SER A 182 -14.04 29.10 12.11
C SER A 182 -14.34 27.65 12.54
N PRO A 183 -13.72 27.18 13.64
CA PRO A 183 -13.60 25.77 14.00
C PRO A 183 -14.84 25.22 14.73
N ASP A 184 -16.03 25.30 14.12
CA ASP A 184 -17.24 24.69 14.69
C ASP A 184 -17.84 23.70 13.71
N THR A 185 -17.19 22.54 13.59
CA THR A 185 -17.91 21.32 13.20
C THR A 185 -17.19 20.12 13.78
N LEU A 186 -17.78 19.62 14.87
CA LEU A 186 -17.42 18.39 15.56
C LEU A 186 -17.12 17.28 14.55
N ILE A 187 -15.88 16.81 14.55
CA ILE A 187 -15.51 15.55 13.90
C ILE A 187 -16.24 14.44 14.68
N PRO A 188 -17.07 13.58 14.06
CA PRO A 188 -17.61 12.44 14.76
C PRO A 188 -16.43 11.54 15.13
N THR A 189 -16.27 11.35 16.44
CA THR A 189 -15.30 10.44 17.03
C THR A 189 -15.61 9.04 16.52
N ILE A 190 -14.76 8.50 15.64
CA ILE A 190 -14.85 7.11 15.23
C ILE A 190 -14.57 6.28 16.49
N SER A 191 -15.59 5.57 16.98
CA SER A 191 -15.47 4.65 18.11
C SER A 191 -14.34 3.65 17.85
N ALA A 192 -13.57 3.35 18.89
CA ALA A 192 -12.43 2.44 18.86
C ALA A 192 -12.79 0.98 18.46
N ASP A 193 -14.09 0.66 18.42
CA ASP A 193 -14.58 -0.71 18.25
C ASP A 193 -14.50 -1.22 16.79
N ASP A 194 -14.56 -0.34 15.79
CA ASP A 194 -14.58 -0.71 14.36
C ASP A 194 -13.20 -1.18 13.82
N PHE A 195 -12.11 -0.82 14.48
CA PHE A 195 -10.77 -1.24 14.07
C PHE A 195 -10.47 -2.71 14.39
N SER A 196 -11.12 -3.28 15.41
CA SER A 196 -10.88 -4.66 15.86
C SER A 196 -11.44 -5.70 14.88
N VAL A 197 -12.59 -5.40 14.26
CA VAL A 197 -13.29 -6.29 13.33
C VAL A 197 -12.61 -6.35 11.95
N ILE A 198 -12.03 -5.23 11.50
CA ILE A 198 -11.34 -5.14 10.21
C ILE A 198 -9.97 -5.85 10.25
N GLN A 199 -9.30 -5.88 11.40
CA GLN A 199 -7.98 -6.51 11.54
C GLN A 199 -8.07 -8.04 11.66
N LYS A 200 -9.06 -8.58 12.41
CA LYS A 200 -9.29 -10.03 12.51
C LYS A 200 -9.58 -10.69 11.15
N ASN A 201 -10.26 -9.98 10.25
CA ASN A 201 -10.56 -10.48 8.90
C ASN A 201 -9.38 -10.40 7.92
N ARG A 202 -8.38 -9.54 8.17
CA ARG A 202 -7.18 -9.43 7.32
C ARG A 202 -6.21 -10.59 7.56
N ILE A 203 -5.99 -10.97 8.81
CA ILE A 203 -5.03 -12.01 9.20
C ILE A 203 -5.45 -13.38 8.64
N ASN A 204 -6.75 -13.70 8.73
CA ASN A 204 -7.31 -14.97 8.19
C ASN A 204 -7.26 -15.07 6.66
N PHE A 205 -7.23 -13.94 5.94
CA PHE A 205 -7.17 -13.92 4.47
C PHE A 205 -5.74 -14.13 3.95
N THR A 206 -4.73 -13.55 4.63
CA THR A 206 -3.32 -13.73 4.28
C THR A 206 -2.83 -15.17 4.51
N LEU A 207 -3.28 -15.83 5.58
CA LEU A 207 -2.89 -17.22 5.86
C LEU A 207 -3.45 -18.21 4.82
N ARG A 208 -4.71 -18.01 4.36
CA ARG A 208 -5.31 -18.82 3.29
C ARG A 208 -4.67 -18.63 1.91
N LEU A 209 -4.11 -17.45 1.64
CA LEU A 209 -3.40 -17.17 0.39
C LEU A 209 -2.04 -17.86 0.34
N TYR A 210 -1.33 -17.94 1.47
CA TYR A 210 -0.04 -18.63 1.55
C TYR A 210 -0.18 -20.15 1.44
N GLU A 211 -1.19 -20.77 2.07
CA GLU A 211 -1.45 -22.21 1.93
C GLU A 211 -1.80 -22.62 0.49
N LYS A 212 -2.55 -21.77 -0.23
CA LYS A 212 -2.97 -22.04 -1.62
C LYS A 212 -1.89 -21.76 -2.66
N PHE A 213 -1.02 -20.76 -2.43
CA PHE A 213 0.09 -20.50 -3.35
C PHE A 213 1.12 -21.64 -3.33
N PHE A 214 1.38 -22.24 -2.17
CA PHE A 214 2.31 -23.37 -2.05
C PHE A 214 1.76 -24.68 -2.64
N THR A 215 0.44 -24.88 -2.65
CA THR A 215 -0.17 -26.08 -3.26
C THR A 215 -0.18 -26.06 -4.79
N VAL A 216 -0.09 -24.89 -5.42
CA VAL A 216 -0.11 -24.76 -6.89
C VAL A 216 1.30 -24.78 -7.50
N PHE A 217 2.34 -24.48 -6.72
CA PHE A 217 3.72 -24.33 -7.24
C PHE A 217 4.79 -25.20 -6.56
N GLY A 218 4.42 -26.06 -5.59
CA GLY A 218 5.37 -26.90 -4.87
C GLY A 218 5.06 -28.39 -4.99
N GLU A 219 5.64 -29.08 -5.98
CA GLU A 219 5.95 -30.50 -5.84
C GLU A 219 7.10 -30.63 -4.82
N GLY A 220 6.75 -30.84 -3.56
CA GLY A 220 7.73 -30.97 -2.48
C GLY A 220 7.06 -31.34 -1.17
N ARG A 221 7.04 -32.65 -0.87
CA ARG A 221 6.50 -33.29 0.34
C ARG A 221 6.73 -32.49 1.62
N ILE A 222 5.65 -32.08 2.32
CA ILE A 222 5.64 -31.88 3.79
C ILE A 222 4.32 -32.38 4.38
N VAL A 223 4.46 -33.11 5.49
CA VAL A 223 3.51 -33.96 6.20
C VAL A 223 2.26 -33.22 6.68
N ARG A 224 1.08 -33.73 6.32
CA ARG A 224 -0.22 -33.36 6.94
C ARG A 224 -0.20 -33.75 8.43
N ARG A 225 -0.15 -32.77 9.34
CA ARG A 225 -0.72 -32.93 10.69
C ARG A 225 -2.07 -32.26 10.72
N THR A 226 -3.10 -33.09 10.86
CA THR A 226 -4.51 -32.75 11.00
C THR A 226 -4.75 -31.82 12.19
N ILE A 227 -5.40 -30.68 11.93
CA ILE A 227 -6.02 -29.82 12.95
C ILE A 227 -7.37 -30.47 13.30
N SER A 228 -7.41 -31.29 14.34
CA SER A 228 -8.65 -31.91 14.84
C SER A 228 -8.88 -31.69 16.35
N SER A 229 -8.33 -30.64 16.95
CA SER A 229 -8.44 -30.46 18.42
C SER A 229 -8.67 -29.02 18.90
N LEU A 230 -9.39 -28.18 18.16
CA LEU A 230 -9.88 -26.89 18.67
C LEU A 230 -11.39 -26.81 18.48
N GLY A 231 -12.09 -27.52 19.35
CA GLY A 231 -13.54 -27.56 19.39
C GLY A 231 -14.02 -28.48 20.49
N LYS A 232 -13.82 -28.07 21.75
CA LYS A 232 -14.55 -28.51 22.95
C LYS A 232 -14.07 -27.66 24.14
N ASN A 233 -14.84 -26.62 24.46
CA ASN A 233 -14.86 -26.01 25.79
C ASN A 233 -15.85 -26.80 26.67
N PRO A 234 -15.57 -27.02 27.95
CA PRO A 234 -16.57 -26.80 28.99
C PRO A 234 -16.74 -25.30 29.26
#